data_AF-A0A0F8LRZ5-F1
#
_entry.id   AF-A0A0F8LRZ5-F1
#
_cell.length_a   1.000
_cell.length_b   1.000
_cell.length_c   1.000
_cell.angle_alpha   90.00
_cell.angle_beta   90.00
_cell.angle_gamma   90.00
#
_symmetry.space_group_name_H-M   'P 1'
#
loop_
_entity.id
_entity.type
_entity.pdbx_description
1 polymer ?
#
loop_
_entity_poly.entity_id
_entity_poly.type
_entity_poly.pdbx_seq_one_letter_code
_entity_poly.pdbx_strand_id
1 'polypeptide(L)'
;MKNRLFESISSFYRSESGIAAAVAAALLLGILVVSMTTIQVQYVPVWKEDAEYSHMSDVWQDMSRFKSNVDILAAGLEMNPNSRITLNSPIQMGGADLPFIGGMKTGGTLTVNNDISGILIEVNDDMGGYDSNLTLSDIGSVSYRPANIHSVEETYCYENGALIVTQNGRSVMKLFPGIVLEDGAGIASVNLSARIATLEGTRGVMASNSIENIRLTSQDFINIYDSDQEYTSENATTKANVTSVDLTIYTENTEAWGKYFEDSANETHLQEGTDYNITKEDYSVKFSLFPENKTINFKAYNAIIKMKTEIQ
;
A
#
# COMPACT_ATOMS: atom_id res chain seq x y z
N MET A 1 -51.70 45.86 49.13
CA MET A 1 -50.35 45.24 49.24
C MET A 1 -49.74 44.82 47.89
N LYS A 2 -50.17 45.40 46.75
CA LYS A 2 -49.74 44.97 45.39
C LYS A 2 -48.86 45.98 44.64
N ASN A 3 -48.78 47.24 45.11
CA ASN A 3 -48.09 48.31 44.37
C ASN A 3 -46.62 48.52 44.76
N ARG A 4 -46.17 48.10 45.96
CA ARG A 4 -44.77 48.26 46.39
C ARG A 4 -43.79 47.27 45.77
N LEU A 5 -44.29 46.14 45.25
CA LEU A 5 -43.46 45.11 44.64
C LEU A 5 -43.06 45.48 43.20
N PHE A 6 -43.93 46.20 42.48
CA PHE A 6 -43.64 46.72 41.13
C PHE A 6 -42.77 47.98 41.14
N GLU A 7 -42.87 48.85 42.16
CA GLU A 7 -41.97 50.01 42.32
C GLU A 7 -40.53 49.59 42.65
N SER A 8 -40.34 48.51 43.41
CA SER A 8 -39.01 47.97 43.72
C SER A 8 -38.31 47.45 42.46
N ILE A 9 -39.04 46.73 41.60
CA ILE A 9 -38.51 46.20 40.33
C ILE A 9 -38.20 47.34 39.36
N SER A 10 -39.05 48.38 39.26
CA SER A 10 -38.77 49.53 38.38
C SER A 10 -37.61 50.42 38.86
N SER A 11 -37.33 50.46 40.17
CA SER A 11 -36.16 51.18 40.71
C SER A 11 -34.82 50.46 40.43
N PHE A 12 -34.84 49.13 40.30
CA PHE A 12 -33.65 48.33 39.96
C PHE A 12 -33.24 48.52 38.49
N TYR A 13 -34.21 48.73 37.59
CA TYR A 13 -33.99 49.00 36.17
C TYR A 13 -33.40 50.39 35.88
N ARG A 14 -33.43 51.32 36.84
CA ARG A 14 -33.01 52.73 36.64
C ARG A 14 -31.69 53.08 37.32
N SER A 15 -30.99 52.09 37.87
CA SER A 15 -29.67 52.22 38.46
C SER A 15 -28.59 52.16 37.39
N GLU A 16 -27.77 53.20 37.26
CA GLU A 16 -26.59 53.22 36.38
C GLU A 16 -25.69 51.98 36.56
N SER A 17 -25.67 51.40 37.77
CA SER A 17 -24.95 50.17 38.08
C SER A 17 -25.51 48.92 37.39
N GLY A 18 -26.83 48.82 37.21
CA GLY A 18 -27.46 47.68 36.52
C GLY A 18 -27.19 47.72 35.02
N ILE A 19 -27.21 48.92 34.43
CA ILE A 19 -26.86 49.16 33.03
C ILE A 19 -25.38 48.86 32.80
N ALA A 20 -24.49 49.34 33.67
CA ALA A 20 -23.05 49.08 33.59
C ALA A 20 -22.72 47.58 33.69
N ALA A 21 -23.37 46.84 34.60
CA ALA A 21 -23.19 45.40 34.73
C ALA A 21 -23.66 44.63 33.48
N ALA A 22 -24.80 45.02 32.90
CA ALA A 22 -25.30 44.42 31.67
C ALA A 22 -24.35 44.67 30.48
N VAL A 23 -23.83 45.89 30.34
CA VAL A 23 -22.85 46.24 29.30
C VAL A 23 -21.55 45.47 29.49
N ALA A 24 -21.04 45.35 30.72
CA ALA A 24 -19.84 44.58 31.01
C ALA A 24 -20.02 43.09 30.67
N ALA A 25 -21.17 42.50 31.02
CA ALA A 25 -21.50 41.12 30.67
C ALA A 25 -21.60 40.92 29.15
N ALA A 26 -22.21 41.86 28.42
CA ALA A 26 -22.31 41.80 26.96
C ALA A 26 -20.93 41.89 26.29
N LEU A 27 -20.04 42.75 26.79
CA LEU A 27 -18.66 42.83 26.29
C LEU A 27 -17.87 41.55 26.58
N LEU A 28 -18.02 40.96 27.76
CA LEU A 28 -17.35 39.71 28.12
C LEU A 28 -17.84 38.56 27.25
N LEU A 29 -19.16 38.46 27.02
CA LEU A 29 -19.73 37.49 26.09
C LEU A 29 -19.21 37.72 24.66
N GLY A 30 -19.11 38.98 24.21
CA GLY A 30 -18.55 39.34 22.92
C GLY A 30 -17.10 38.87 22.76
N ILE A 31 -16.26 39.10 23.77
CA ILE A 31 -14.87 38.60 23.79
C ILE A 31 -14.83 37.08 23.73
N LEU A 32 -15.69 36.40 24.50
CA LEU A 32 -15.76 34.93 24.50
C LEU A 32 -16.13 34.40 23.11
N VAL A 33 -17.19 34.95 22.51
CA VAL A 33 -17.63 34.55 21.16
C VAL A 33 -16.53 34.80 20.14
N VAL A 34 -15.90 35.98 20.14
CA VAL A 34 -14.79 36.29 19.23
C VAL A 34 -13.64 35.32 19.41
N SER A 35 -13.24 35.03 20.65
CA SER A 35 -12.16 34.07 20.92
C SER A 35 -12.50 32.67 20.42
N MET A 36 -13.74 32.21 20.62
CA MET A 36 -14.19 30.90 20.15
C MET A 36 -14.24 30.83 18.62
N THR A 37 -14.70 31.90 17.96
CA THR A 37 -14.70 32.00 16.49
C THR A 37 -13.28 31.97 15.95
N THR A 38 -12.33 32.70 16.55
CA THR A 38 -10.93 32.69 16.13
C THR A 38 -10.33 31.30 16.25
N ILE A 39 -10.58 30.58 17.36
CA ILE A 39 -10.13 29.20 17.54
C ILE A 39 -10.67 28.32 16.41
N GLN A 40 -12.00 28.35 16.18
CA GLN A 40 -12.66 27.51 15.19
C GLN A 40 -12.22 27.79 13.74
N VAL A 41 -12.00 29.05 13.39
CA VAL A 41 -11.71 29.44 12.00
C VAL A 41 -10.21 29.37 11.68
N GLN A 42 -9.34 29.66 12.64
CA GLN A 42 -7.90 29.79 12.36
C GLN A 42 -7.08 28.61 12.88
N TYR A 43 -7.40 28.07 14.06
CA TYR A 43 -6.55 27.06 14.70
C TYR A 43 -7.01 25.63 14.40
N VAL A 44 -8.33 25.39 14.36
CA VAL A 44 -8.87 24.04 14.08
C VAL A 44 -8.40 23.47 12.75
N PRO A 45 -8.40 24.22 11.62
CA PRO A 45 -7.94 23.67 10.35
C PRO A 45 -6.47 23.22 10.41
N VAL A 46 -5.60 24.02 11.05
CA VAL A 46 -4.17 23.70 11.20
C VAL A 46 -3.99 22.45 12.06
N TRP A 47 -4.69 22.35 13.19
CA TRP A 47 -4.61 21.15 14.03
C TRP A 47 -5.16 19.91 13.33
N LYS A 48 -6.18 20.06 12.48
CA LYS A 48 -6.69 18.95 11.67
C LYS A 48 -5.71 18.50 10.61
N GLU A 49 -5.04 19.44 9.95
CA GLU A 49 -3.98 19.13 8.99
C GLU A 49 -2.86 18.32 9.66
N ASP A 50 -2.36 18.78 10.82
CA ASP A 50 -1.34 18.06 11.58
C ASP A 50 -1.79 16.65 12.00
N ALA A 51 -3.06 16.52 12.41
CA ALA A 51 -3.62 15.26 12.86
C ALA A 51 -3.87 14.26 11.70
N GLU A 52 -4.29 14.75 10.53
CA GLU A 52 -4.40 13.97 9.29
C GLU A 52 -3.01 13.53 8.80
N TYR A 53 -2.02 14.43 8.83
CA TYR A 53 -0.63 14.11 8.49
C TYR A 53 -0.03 13.04 9.41
N SER A 54 -0.24 13.17 10.73
CA SER A 54 0.21 12.16 11.70
C SER A 54 -0.45 10.80 11.46
N HIS A 55 -1.74 10.79 11.12
CA HIS A 55 -2.46 9.55 10.79
C HIS A 55 -1.84 8.84 9.58
N MET A 56 -1.41 9.58 8.56
CA MET A 56 -0.76 8.98 7.39
C MET A 56 0.55 8.25 7.74
N SER A 57 1.29 8.73 8.75
CA SER A 57 2.47 8.03 9.26
C SER A 57 2.12 6.68 9.92
N ASP A 58 0.98 6.60 10.62
CA ASP A 58 0.50 5.35 11.21
C ASP A 58 0.05 4.37 10.12
N VAL A 59 -0.70 4.85 9.13
CA VAL A 59 -1.13 4.07 7.95
C VAL A 59 0.07 3.51 7.19
N TRP A 60 1.11 4.33 6.96
CA TRP A 60 2.35 3.88 6.34
C TRP A 60 3.00 2.72 7.11
N GLN A 61 3.06 2.82 8.43
CA GLN A 61 3.61 1.75 9.27
C GLN A 61 2.77 0.47 9.18
N ASP A 62 1.44 0.59 9.22
CA ASP A 62 0.53 -0.55 9.14
C ASP A 62 0.61 -1.25 7.78
N MET A 63 0.64 -0.49 6.67
CA MET A 63 0.81 -1.05 5.32
C MET A 63 2.20 -1.66 5.12
N SER A 64 3.24 -1.07 5.70
CA SER A 64 4.59 -1.64 5.69
C SER A 64 4.66 -2.95 6.47
N ARG A 65 3.99 -3.02 7.64
CA ARG A 65 3.84 -4.26 8.42
C ARG A 65 3.04 -5.31 7.65
N PHE A 66 1.97 -4.89 6.97
CA PHE A 66 1.19 -5.79 6.12
C PHE A 66 2.08 -6.44 5.06
N LYS A 67 2.84 -5.65 4.29
CA LYS A 67 3.80 -6.18 3.31
C LYS A 67 4.82 -7.10 3.97
N SER A 68 5.42 -6.68 5.08
CA SER A 68 6.40 -7.49 5.79
C SER A 68 5.82 -8.83 6.25
N ASN A 69 4.57 -8.87 6.69
CA ASN A 69 3.89 -10.12 7.06
C ASN A 69 3.71 -11.03 5.84
N VAL A 70 3.37 -10.47 4.68
CA VAL A 70 3.31 -11.23 3.41
C VAL A 70 4.69 -11.80 3.06
N ASP A 71 5.74 -10.99 3.11
CA ASP A 71 7.12 -11.41 2.82
C ASP A 71 7.58 -12.52 3.77
N ILE A 72 7.27 -12.41 5.08
CA ILE A 72 7.57 -13.43 6.09
C ILE A 72 6.84 -14.75 5.78
N LEU A 73 5.57 -14.68 5.41
CA LEU A 73 4.80 -15.88 5.06
C LEU A 73 5.33 -16.54 3.79
N ALA A 74 5.67 -15.75 2.77
CA ALA A 74 6.27 -16.24 1.53
C ALA A 74 7.63 -16.91 1.78
N ALA A 75 8.50 -16.29 2.59
CA ALA A 75 9.78 -16.88 2.97
C ALA A 75 9.62 -18.14 3.84
N GLY A 76 8.68 -18.13 4.78
CA GLY A 76 8.38 -19.28 5.62
C GLY A 76 7.85 -20.48 4.83
N LEU A 77 7.02 -20.22 3.81
CA LEU A 77 6.51 -21.23 2.89
C LEU A 77 7.61 -21.83 2.01
N GLU A 78 8.56 -21.02 1.55
CA GLU A 78 9.73 -21.51 0.80
C GLU A 78 10.60 -22.44 1.66
N MET A 79 10.83 -22.09 2.92
CA MET A 79 11.62 -22.93 3.84
C MET A 79 10.88 -24.21 4.24
N ASN A 80 9.56 -24.14 4.41
CA ASN A 80 8.72 -25.28 4.76
C ASN A 80 7.31 -25.11 4.16
N PRO A 81 7.04 -25.74 2.99
CA PRO A 81 5.73 -25.66 2.32
C PRO A 81 4.56 -26.20 3.15
N ASN A 82 4.84 -27.08 4.12
CA ASN A 82 3.84 -27.66 5.01
C ASN A 82 3.56 -26.79 6.23
N SER A 83 4.28 -25.66 6.40
CA SER A 83 4.03 -24.74 7.50
C SER A 83 2.67 -24.03 7.33
N ARG A 84 1.96 -23.89 8.44
CA ARG A 84 0.67 -23.16 8.51
C ARG A 84 0.82 -22.05 9.53
N ILE A 85 1.30 -20.91 9.05
CA ILE A 85 1.55 -19.71 9.84
C ILE A 85 0.38 -18.76 9.59
N THR A 86 -0.11 -18.13 10.65
CA THR A 86 -1.15 -17.10 10.56
C THR A 86 -0.65 -15.82 11.23
N LEU A 87 -0.74 -14.72 10.51
CA LEU A 87 -0.39 -13.38 10.97
C LEU A 87 -1.61 -12.47 10.83
N ASN A 88 -1.72 -11.50 11.73
CA ASN A 88 -2.73 -10.45 11.66
C ASN A 88 -2.04 -9.13 11.34
N SER A 89 -2.61 -8.41 10.39
CA SER A 89 -2.16 -7.09 9.97
C SER A 89 -3.30 -6.10 10.26
N PRO A 90 -3.27 -5.40 11.41
CA PRO A 90 -4.20 -4.30 11.67
C PRO A 90 -3.88 -3.14 10.73
N ILE A 91 -4.91 -2.51 10.19
CA ILE A 91 -4.82 -1.27 9.41
C ILE A 91 -5.67 -0.23 10.12
N GLN A 92 -5.02 0.81 10.64
CA GLN A 92 -5.70 1.93 11.24
C GLN A 92 -6.33 2.80 10.16
N MET A 93 -7.66 2.71 10.01
CA MET A 93 -8.40 3.51 9.04
C MET A 93 -8.97 4.80 9.61
N GLY A 94 -9.06 4.88 10.94
CA GLY A 94 -9.50 6.05 11.68
C GLY A 94 -8.35 6.85 12.27
N GLY A 95 -8.34 8.16 12.02
CA GLY A 95 -7.35 9.08 12.57
C GLY A 95 -7.84 10.50 12.73
N ALA A 96 -6.87 11.41 12.88
CA ALA A 96 -7.08 12.86 13.01
C ALA A 96 -8.03 13.31 14.14
N ASP A 97 -8.00 12.64 15.29
CA ASP A 97 -8.86 13.01 16.42
C ASP A 97 -8.29 14.23 17.17
N LEU A 98 -9.13 15.24 17.41
CA LEU A 98 -8.75 16.45 18.14
C LEU A 98 -9.42 16.48 19.51
N PRO A 99 -8.64 16.60 20.61
CA PRO A 99 -9.24 16.74 21.93
C PRO A 99 -10.05 18.05 22.01
N PHE A 100 -11.21 17.99 22.68
CA PHE A 100 -12.11 19.11 22.97
C PHE A 100 -12.94 19.69 21.81
N ILE A 101 -12.71 19.26 20.57
CA ILE A 101 -13.49 19.68 19.39
C ILE A 101 -14.10 18.43 18.78
N GLY A 102 -15.38 18.20 19.06
CA GLY A 102 -16.07 16.93 18.86
C GLY A 102 -15.68 16.15 17.59
N GLY A 103 -14.97 15.04 17.80
CA GLY A 103 -15.36 13.69 17.38
C GLY A 103 -15.70 13.47 15.89
N MET A 104 -14.90 14.00 14.97
CA MET A 104 -14.93 13.51 13.59
C MET A 104 -13.57 12.91 13.26
N LYS A 105 -13.37 11.66 13.67
CA LYS A 105 -12.25 10.86 13.17
C LYS A 105 -12.33 10.84 11.65
N THR A 106 -11.27 11.23 10.97
CA THR A 106 -11.18 11.01 9.53
C THR A 106 -11.06 9.51 9.30
N GLY A 107 -11.93 8.98 8.45
CA GLY A 107 -11.91 7.59 8.05
C GLY A 107 -11.11 7.39 6.78
N GLY A 108 -11.29 6.23 6.18
CA GLY A 108 -10.81 5.95 4.84
C GLY A 108 -11.57 4.80 4.23
N THR A 109 -11.17 4.44 3.02
CA THR A 109 -11.67 3.28 2.29
C THR A 109 -10.53 2.29 2.11
N LEU A 110 -10.74 1.07 2.59
CA LEU A 110 -9.88 -0.09 2.33
C LEU A 110 -10.50 -0.93 1.23
N THR A 111 -9.69 -1.22 0.22
CA THR A 111 -10.04 -2.00 -0.95
C THR A 111 -9.17 -3.24 -0.98
N VAL A 112 -9.78 -4.38 -1.23
CA VAL A 112 -9.14 -5.69 -1.15
C VAL A 112 -9.47 -6.49 -2.40
N ASN A 113 -8.44 -6.96 -3.09
CA ASN A 113 -8.48 -7.72 -4.35
C ASN A 113 -9.38 -7.07 -5.42
N ASN A 114 -9.42 -5.74 -5.49
CA ASN A 114 -10.25 -5.02 -6.46
C ASN A 114 -9.45 -4.18 -7.46
N ASP A 115 -8.17 -3.95 -7.17
CA ASP A 115 -7.26 -3.23 -8.06
C ASP A 115 -6.59 -4.22 -9.02
N ILE A 116 -6.10 -3.72 -10.17
CA ILE A 116 -5.41 -4.54 -11.17
C ILE A 116 -4.10 -5.05 -10.57
N SER A 117 -3.99 -6.36 -10.40
CA SER A 117 -2.78 -7.03 -9.89
C SER A 117 -2.60 -8.38 -10.56
N GLY A 118 -1.49 -8.56 -11.27
CA GLY A 118 -1.13 -9.82 -11.90
C GLY A 118 0.29 -9.79 -12.44
N ILE A 119 0.86 -10.95 -12.68
CA ILE A 119 2.16 -11.14 -13.30
C ILE A 119 2.03 -12.20 -14.39
N LEU A 120 2.64 -11.99 -15.55
CA LEU A 120 2.83 -13.00 -16.58
C LEU A 120 4.33 -13.23 -16.77
N ILE A 121 4.74 -14.49 -16.75
CA ILE A 121 6.13 -14.92 -16.91
C ILE A 121 6.22 -15.78 -18.15
N GLU A 122 7.02 -15.34 -19.13
CA GLU A 122 7.36 -16.12 -20.31
C GLU A 122 8.88 -16.35 -20.33
N VAL A 123 9.30 -17.60 -20.39
CA VAL A 123 10.71 -18.01 -20.41
C VAL A 123 10.98 -18.72 -21.73
N ASN A 124 11.97 -18.25 -22.48
CA ASN A 124 12.47 -18.95 -23.64
C ASN A 124 13.76 -19.69 -23.27
N ASP A 125 13.75 -21.02 -23.39
CA ASP A 125 14.90 -21.89 -23.18
C ASP A 125 15.05 -22.90 -24.32
N ASP A 126 16.11 -23.72 -24.26
CA ASP A 126 16.41 -24.76 -25.24
C ASP A 126 15.62 -26.08 -25.04
N MET A 127 14.70 -26.13 -24.08
CA MET A 127 13.92 -27.32 -23.69
C MET A 127 12.41 -27.16 -23.91
N GLY A 128 11.97 -26.09 -24.55
CA GLY A 128 10.56 -25.86 -24.91
C GLY A 128 9.93 -24.64 -24.23
N GLY A 129 10.68 -23.95 -23.39
CA GLY A 129 10.26 -22.74 -22.70
C GLY A 129 9.22 -22.97 -21.60
N TYR A 130 8.79 -21.87 -21.01
CA TYR A 130 7.75 -21.85 -19.99
C TYR A 130 6.85 -20.63 -20.19
N ASP A 131 5.55 -20.81 -19.96
CA ASP A 131 4.56 -19.75 -19.93
C ASP A 131 3.68 -19.96 -18.70
N SER A 132 3.68 -18.99 -17.77
CA SER A 132 2.82 -19.05 -16.58
C SER A 132 1.34 -19.05 -16.96
N ASN A 133 0.99 -18.72 -18.20
CA ASN A 133 -0.36 -18.48 -18.70
C ASN A 133 -1.08 -17.49 -17.75
N LEU A 134 -2.37 -17.70 -17.53
CA LEU A 134 -3.19 -16.91 -16.63
C LEU A 134 -3.12 -17.37 -15.15
N THR A 135 -2.18 -18.25 -14.78
CA THR A 135 -2.10 -18.76 -13.39
C THR A 135 -1.77 -17.66 -12.37
N LEU A 136 -1.15 -16.58 -12.83
CA LEU A 136 -0.73 -15.43 -12.04
C LEU A 136 -1.49 -14.15 -12.46
N SER A 137 -2.66 -14.29 -13.09
CA SER A 137 -3.45 -13.15 -13.61
C SER A 137 -4.20 -12.35 -12.54
N ASP A 138 -4.41 -12.92 -11.34
CA ASP A 138 -4.97 -12.24 -10.18
C ASP A 138 -4.21 -12.71 -8.92
N ILE A 139 -3.17 -11.96 -8.54
CA ILE A 139 -2.36 -12.28 -7.35
C ILE A 139 -2.77 -11.45 -6.12
N GLY A 140 -3.86 -10.70 -6.23
CA GLY A 140 -4.45 -9.91 -5.15
C GLY A 140 -3.74 -8.61 -4.81
N SER A 141 -4.52 -7.70 -4.23
CA SER A 141 -4.15 -6.31 -3.94
C SER A 141 -4.81 -5.84 -2.64
N VAL A 142 -4.16 -4.91 -1.94
CA VAL A 142 -4.76 -4.24 -0.78
C VAL A 142 -4.40 -2.77 -0.86
N SER A 143 -5.40 -1.90 -0.99
CA SER A 143 -5.19 -0.46 -1.03
C SER A 143 -6.00 0.27 0.02
N TYR A 144 -5.39 1.30 0.61
CA TYR A 144 -6.04 2.19 1.55
C TYR A 144 -5.99 3.62 1.04
N ARG A 145 -7.17 4.24 0.96
CA ARG A 145 -7.36 5.64 0.60
C ARG A 145 -7.96 6.40 1.79
N PRO A 146 -7.24 7.36 2.39
CA PRO A 146 -7.78 8.20 3.46
C PRO A 146 -8.83 9.18 2.91
N ALA A 147 -9.78 9.57 3.75
CA ALA A 147 -10.73 10.65 3.47
C ALA A 147 -10.24 11.99 4.08
N ASN A 148 -9.01 12.37 3.74
CA ASN A 148 -8.38 13.61 4.23
C ASN A 148 -9.07 14.84 3.63
N ILE A 149 -9.20 15.91 4.41
CA ILE A 149 -9.83 17.17 3.99
C ILE A 149 -8.80 18.32 3.98
N HIS A 150 -7.81 18.26 4.87
CA HIS A 150 -6.84 19.33 5.10
C HIS A 150 -5.42 18.92 4.67
N SER A 151 -5.10 17.62 4.74
CA SER A 151 -3.85 17.05 4.24
C SER A 151 -3.96 16.52 2.81
N VAL A 152 -2.81 16.27 2.18
CA VAL A 152 -2.77 15.69 0.83
C VAL A 152 -3.38 14.28 0.83
N GLU A 153 -4.15 13.97 -0.22
CA GLU A 153 -4.64 12.61 -0.48
C GLU A 153 -3.51 11.76 -1.07
N GLU A 154 -3.01 10.80 -0.28
CA GLU A 154 -2.10 9.75 -0.73
C GLU A 154 -2.81 8.39 -0.60
N THR A 155 -2.69 7.56 -1.61
CA THR A 155 -3.20 6.17 -1.58
C THR A 155 -2.03 5.22 -1.39
N TYR A 156 -2.10 4.33 -0.40
CA TYR A 156 -1.15 3.25 -0.22
C TYR A 156 -1.70 1.99 -0.88
N CYS A 157 -0.98 1.41 -1.83
CA CYS A 157 -1.38 0.20 -2.55
C CYS A 157 -0.30 -0.88 -2.38
N TYR A 158 -0.67 -2.00 -1.76
CA TYR A 158 0.07 -3.24 -1.90
C TYR A 158 -0.44 -3.96 -3.14
N GLU A 159 0.45 -4.22 -4.09
CA GLU A 159 0.17 -4.95 -5.33
C GLU A 159 1.43 -5.67 -5.81
N ASN A 160 1.27 -6.87 -6.39
CA ASN A 160 2.35 -7.62 -7.03
C ASN A 160 3.64 -7.76 -6.17
N GLY A 161 3.48 -7.83 -4.84
CA GLY A 161 4.59 -7.90 -3.88
C GLY A 161 5.20 -6.56 -3.47
N ALA A 162 4.86 -5.45 -4.13
CA ALA A 162 5.36 -4.12 -3.85
C ALA A 162 4.38 -3.32 -2.96
N LEU A 163 4.91 -2.33 -2.23
CA LEU A 163 4.09 -1.29 -1.59
C LEU A 163 4.36 0.05 -2.29
N ILE A 164 3.33 0.58 -2.92
CA ILE A 164 3.36 1.78 -3.76
C ILE A 164 2.54 2.87 -3.09
N VAL A 165 3.02 4.12 -3.19
CA VAL A 165 2.29 5.32 -2.79
C VAL A 165 1.95 6.12 -4.02
N THR A 166 0.68 6.46 -4.17
CA THR A 166 0.17 7.25 -5.28
C THR A 166 -0.38 8.57 -4.77
N GLN A 167 0.08 9.67 -5.36
CA GLN A 167 -0.26 11.03 -4.99
C GLN A 167 -0.37 11.89 -6.25
N ASN A 168 -1.49 12.60 -6.42
CA ASN A 168 -1.71 13.51 -7.55
C ASN A 168 -1.41 12.90 -8.93
N GLY A 169 -1.77 11.61 -9.11
CA GLY A 169 -1.55 10.88 -10.37
C GLY A 169 -0.13 10.41 -10.62
N ARG A 170 0.79 10.59 -9.67
CA ARG A 170 2.14 10.01 -9.70
C ARG A 170 2.24 8.84 -8.74
N SER A 171 2.97 7.80 -9.12
CA SER A 171 3.20 6.62 -8.29
C SER A 171 4.68 6.45 -7.95
N VAL A 172 4.97 6.06 -6.72
CA VAL A 172 6.33 5.77 -6.25
C VAL A 172 6.32 4.49 -5.43
N MET A 173 7.17 3.54 -5.81
CA MET A 173 7.39 2.33 -5.02
C MET A 173 8.20 2.67 -3.77
N LYS A 174 7.66 2.34 -2.59
CA LYS A 174 8.32 2.61 -1.31
C LYS A 174 8.95 1.36 -0.71
N LEU A 175 8.35 0.18 -0.93
CA LEU A 175 8.95 -1.11 -0.61
C LEU A 175 8.92 -1.99 -1.85
N PHE A 176 10.07 -2.54 -2.20
CA PHE A 176 10.28 -3.31 -3.42
C PHE A 176 9.62 -4.70 -3.35
N PRO A 177 9.24 -5.26 -4.51
CA PRO A 177 8.73 -6.63 -4.60
C PRO A 177 9.82 -7.65 -4.29
N GLY A 178 9.42 -8.92 -4.18
CA GLY A 178 10.34 -10.06 -4.13
C GLY A 178 10.93 -10.43 -5.49
N ILE A 179 10.89 -9.52 -6.47
CA ILE A 179 11.54 -9.67 -7.77
C ILE A 179 12.91 -9.02 -7.61
N VAL A 180 13.99 -9.70 -7.96
CA VAL A 180 15.35 -9.20 -7.73
C VAL A 180 16.22 -9.57 -8.92
N LEU A 181 16.91 -8.57 -9.45
CA LEU A 181 17.88 -8.67 -10.51
C LEU A 181 19.27 -8.40 -9.93
N GLU A 182 20.19 -9.35 -10.10
CA GLU A 182 21.54 -9.29 -9.55
C GLU A 182 22.58 -9.73 -10.58
N ASP A 183 23.79 -9.19 -10.47
CA ASP A 183 24.95 -9.74 -11.17
C ASP A 183 25.23 -11.17 -10.66
N GLY A 184 25.46 -12.09 -11.59
CA GLY A 184 25.79 -13.46 -11.26
C GLY A 184 27.19 -13.62 -10.66
N ALA A 185 27.47 -14.79 -10.12
CA ALA A 185 28.83 -15.13 -9.66
C ALA A 185 29.77 -15.30 -10.86
N GLY A 186 30.39 -14.20 -11.31
CA GLY A 186 31.31 -14.16 -12.45
C GLY A 186 30.95 -13.09 -13.48
N ILE A 187 31.76 -12.95 -14.53
CA ILE A 187 31.67 -11.83 -15.49
C ILE A 187 30.56 -12.03 -16.55
N ALA A 188 29.90 -13.20 -16.58
CA ALA A 188 29.06 -13.61 -17.71
C ALA A 188 27.72 -14.24 -17.30
N SER A 189 27.15 -13.88 -16.15
CA SER A 189 25.80 -14.32 -15.79
C SER A 189 24.99 -13.23 -15.12
N VAL A 190 23.67 -13.31 -15.29
CA VAL A 190 22.68 -12.46 -14.63
C VAL A 190 21.72 -13.36 -13.87
N ASN A 191 21.42 -13.00 -12.63
CA ASN A 191 20.47 -13.70 -11.79
C ASN A 191 19.17 -12.89 -11.74
N LEU A 192 18.06 -13.51 -12.14
CA LEU A 192 16.73 -12.96 -11.96
C LEU A 192 15.94 -13.91 -11.07
N SER A 193 15.45 -13.41 -9.94
CA SER A 193 14.59 -14.17 -9.05
C SER A 193 13.25 -13.46 -8.87
N ALA A 194 12.15 -14.23 -8.82
CA ALA A 194 10.80 -13.71 -8.63
C ALA A 194 10.10 -14.51 -7.52
N ARG A 195 10.02 -13.92 -6.32
CA ARG A 195 9.22 -14.42 -5.20
C ARG A 195 7.86 -13.75 -5.22
N ILE A 196 6.88 -14.47 -5.74
CA ILE A 196 5.52 -13.99 -5.94
C ILE A 196 4.67 -14.42 -4.73
N ALA A 197 3.76 -13.54 -4.31
CA ALA A 197 2.80 -13.82 -3.26
C ALA A 197 1.38 -13.60 -3.79
N THR A 198 0.63 -14.69 -3.97
CA THR A 198 -0.79 -14.65 -4.33
C THR A 198 -1.64 -14.51 -3.07
N LEU A 199 -2.40 -13.42 -2.96
CA LEU A 199 -3.35 -13.15 -1.89
C LEU A 199 -4.76 -13.64 -2.26
N GLU A 200 -5.07 -14.88 -1.87
CA GLU A 200 -6.41 -15.45 -2.08
C GLU A 200 -7.41 -14.91 -1.06
N GLY A 201 -8.40 -14.16 -1.52
CA GLY A 201 -9.41 -13.56 -0.64
C GLY A 201 -10.62 -13.07 -1.42
N THR A 202 -11.68 -12.76 -0.68
CA THR A 202 -12.87 -12.16 -1.29
C THR A 202 -12.60 -10.71 -1.65
N ARG A 203 -13.04 -10.31 -2.83
CA ARG A 203 -12.99 -8.91 -3.26
C ARG A 203 -13.93 -8.07 -2.41
N GLY A 204 -13.49 -6.90 -1.97
CA GLY A 204 -14.30 -6.07 -1.10
C GLY A 204 -13.80 -4.63 -1.01
N VAL A 205 -14.73 -3.74 -0.68
CA VAL A 205 -14.47 -2.34 -0.39
C VAL A 205 -15.16 -2.02 0.93
N MET A 206 -14.44 -1.41 1.85
CA MET A 206 -14.94 -1.07 3.18
C MET A 206 -14.55 0.36 3.52
N ALA A 207 -15.55 1.18 3.85
CA ALA A 207 -15.34 2.47 4.48
C ALA A 207 -15.46 2.32 6.00
N SER A 208 -14.45 2.75 6.73
CA SER A 208 -14.50 2.77 8.20
C SER A 208 -13.55 3.83 8.77
N ASN A 209 -13.75 4.13 10.05
CA ASN A 209 -12.94 5.04 10.86
C ASN A 209 -12.44 4.35 12.14
N SER A 210 -12.34 3.01 12.08
CA SER A 210 -11.77 2.15 13.13
C SER A 210 -10.51 1.44 12.64
N ILE A 211 -10.09 0.42 13.36
CA ILE A 211 -8.99 -0.47 12.98
C ILE A 211 -9.61 -1.68 12.31
N GLU A 212 -9.15 -2.00 11.10
CA GLU A 212 -9.58 -3.21 10.38
C GLU A 212 -8.47 -4.24 10.40
N ASN A 213 -8.79 -5.50 10.74
CA ASN A 213 -7.81 -6.56 10.78
C ASN A 213 -7.84 -7.40 9.51
N ILE A 214 -6.70 -7.49 8.83
CA ILE A 214 -6.49 -8.45 7.75
C ILE A 214 -5.74 -9.66 8.32
N ARG A 215 -6.39 -10.82 8.29
CA ARG A 215 -5.77 -12.09 8.66
C ARG A 215 -5.14 -12.73 7.43
N LEU A 216 -3.86 -13.04 7.53
CA LEU A 216 -3.07 -13.72 6.50
C LEU A 216 -2.70 -15.11 6.99
N THR A 217 -2.97 -16.14 6.19
CA THR A 217 -2.67 -17.54 6.53
C THR A 217 -1.95 -18.21 5.37
N SER A 218 -0.75 -18.74 5.60
CA SER A 218 -0.01 -19.49 4.59
C SER A 218 -0.79 -20.74 4.15
N GLN A 219 -0.86 -20.99 2.84
CA GLN A 219 -1.57 -22.14 2.27
C GLN A 219 -0.61 -23.09 1.56
N ASP A 220 0.09 -22.61 0.54
CA ASP A 220 0.84 -23.47 -0.38
C ASP A 220 2.03 -22.74 -0.98
N PHE A 221 2.97 -23.51 -1.53
CA PHE A 221 4.17 -23.02 -2.19
C PHE A 221 4.39 -23.77 -3.50
N ILE A 222 4.42 -23.03 -4.61
CA ILE A 222 4.55 -23.58 -5.95
C ILE A 222 5.87 -23.13 -6.54
N ASN A 223 6.70 -24.09 -7.00
CA ASN A 223 7.83 -23.80 -7.86
C ASN A 223 7.29 -23.55 -9.27
N ILE A 224 7.45 -22.31 -9.76
CA ILE A 224 6.94 -21.87 -11.06
C ILE A 224 7.95 -22.22 -12.15
N TYR A 225 9.21 -21.85 -11.94
CA TYR A 225 10.32 -22.17 -12.82
C TYR A 225 11.62 -22.15 -12.03
N ASP A 226 12.52 -23.09 -12.31
CA ASP A 226 13.87 -23.10 -11.74
C ASP A 226 14.86 -23.50 -12.82
N SER A 227 15.67 -22.55 -13.28
CA SER A 227 16.68 -22.84 -14.30
C SER A 227 17.67 -23.89 -13.84
N ASP A 228 17.93 -24.04 -12.53
CA ASP A 228 18.84 -25.04 -11.95
C ASP A 228 18.26 -26.45 -11.89
N GLN A 229 17.00 -26.64 -12.30
CA GLN A 229 16.38 -27.95 -12.34
C GLN A 229 17.07 -28.86 -13.35
N GLU A 230 17.59 -29.99 -12.86
CA GLU A 230 18.24 -31.01 -13.67
C GLU A 230 17.23 -32.06 -14.15
N TYR A 231 17.24 -32.33 -15.45
CA TYR A 231 16.48 -33.41 -16.07
C TYR A 231 17.41 -34.59 -16.33
N THR A 232 17.15 -35.71 -15.66
CA THR A 232 17.90 -36.95 -15.87
C THR A 232 17.10 -37.89 -16.75
N SER A 233 17.66 -38.21 -17.93
CA SER A 233 17.23 -39.35 -18.75
C SER A 233 18.24 -40.50 -18.57
N GLU A 234 17.91 -41.70 -19.05
CA GLU A 234 18.68 -42.94 -18.80
C GLU A 234 20.20 -42.84 -19.01
N ASN A 235 20.70 -41.87 -19.80
CA ASN A 235 22.14 -41.71 -20.09
C ASN A 235 22.69 -40.27 -19.96
N ALA A 236 21.89 -39.28 -19.56
CA ALA A 236 22.35 -37.89 -19.47
C ALA A 236 21.54 -37.04 -18.48
N THR A 237 22.24 -36.16 -17.78
CA THR A 237 21.68 -35.09 -16.96
C THR A 237 21.86 -33.78 -17.71
N THR A 238 20.76 -33.07 -17.97
CA THR A 238 20.75 -31.80 -18.71
C THR A 238 20.01 -30.72 -17.92
N LYS A 239 20.45 -29.46 -18.05
CA LYS A 239 19.84 -28.26 -17.47
C LYS A 239 19.38 -27.35 -18.60
N ALA A 240 18.23 -26.69 -18.45
CA ALA A 240 17.74 -25.72 -19.43
C ALA A 240 18.68 -24.51 -19.53
N ASN A 241 18.97 -24.08 -20.76
CA ASN A 241 19.69 -22.85 -21.03
C ASN A 241 18.71 -21.73 -21.38
N VAL A 242 18.49 -20.83 -20.43
CA VAL A 242 17.55 -19.71 -20.59
C VAL A 242 18.16 -18.65 -21.50
N THR A 243 17.42 -18.31 -22.56
CA THR A 243 17.80 -17.33 -23.59
C THR A 243 17.12 -15.99 -23.38
N SER A 244 15.87 -15.97 -22.91
CA SER A 244 15.18 -14.75 -22.50
C SER A 244 14.13 -15.00 -21.44
N VAL A 245 13.83 -13.96 -20.65
CA VAL A 245 12.74 -13.93 -19.68
C VAL A 245 11.94 -12.65 -19.84
N ASP A 246 10.64 -12.79 -20.06
CA ASP A 246 9.69 -11.69 -20.09
C ASP A 246 8.84 -11.70 -18.82
N LEU A 247 8.87 -10.59 -18.07
CA LEU A 247 8.01 -10.34 -16.92
C LEU A 247 7.04 -9.22 -17.28
N THR A 248 5.74 -9.54 -17.40
CA THR A 248 4.69 -8.54 -17.59
C THR A 248 3.93 -8.35 -16.29
N ILE A 249 3.98 -7.14 -15.74
CA ILE A 249 3.29 -6.76 -14.52
C ILE A 249 2.00 -6.02 -14.90
N TYR A 250 0.85 -6.54 -14.45
CA TYR A 250 -0.44 -5.86 -14.60
C TYR A 250 -0.68 -4.96 -13.40
N THR A 251 -0.82 -3.67 -13.65
CA THR A 251 -0.82 -2.61 -12.62
C THR A 251 -1.33 -1.29 -13.18
N GLU A 252 -2.00 -0.47 -12.37
CA GLU A 252 -2.28 0.93 -12.69
C GLU A 252 -1.08 1.85 -12.42
N ASN A 253 -0.11 1.38 -11.63
CA ASN A 253 1.06 2.12 -11.17
C ASN A 253 2.29 1.91 -12.09
N THR A 254 2.09 2.10 -13.39
CA THR A 254 3.10 1.78 -14.43
C THR A 254 4.37 2.62 -14.33
N GLU A 255 4.27 3.87 -13.86
CA GLU A 255 5.43 4.74 -13.61
C GLU A 255 6.36 4.14 -12.53
N ALA A 256 5.79 3.68 -11.41
CA ALA A 256 6.55 3.10 -10.31
C ALA A 256 7.26 1.81 -10.71
N TRP A 257 6.55 0.90 -11.40
CA TRP A 257 7.10 -0.38 -11.86
C TRP A 257 8.17 -0.21 -12.93
N GLY A 258 7.95 0.65 -13.92
CA GLY A 258 8.95 0.86 -14.95
C GLY A 258 10.20 1.54 -14.43
N LYS A 259 10.08 2.47 -13.48
CA LYS A 259 11.24 3.05 -12.80
C LYS A 259 12.00 2.00 -11.97
N TYR A 260 11.28 1.12 -11.28
CA TYR A 260 11.89 0.05 -10.51
C TYR A 260 12.75 -0.88 -11.38
N PHE A 261 12.23 -1.33 -12.53
CA PHE A 261 13.00 -2.17 -13.46
C PHE A 261 14.19 -1.44 -14.09
N GLU A 262 14.02 -0.16 -14.45
CA GLU A 262 15.12 0.68 -14.97
C GLU A 262 16.24 0.82 -13.93
N ASP A 263 15.90 1.16 -12.68
CA ASP A 263 16.86 1.30 -11.59
C ASP A 263 17.57 -0.06 -11.32
N SER A 264 16.82 -1.17 -11.32
CA SER A 264 17.37 -2.53 -11.10
C SER A 264 18.34 -2.98 -12.20
N ALA A 265 18.02 -2.67 -13.47
CA ALA A 265 18.87 -3.00 -14.61
C ALA A 265 20.15 -2.13 -14.63
N ASN A 266 20.03 -0.86 -14.23
CA ASN A 266 21.18 0.04 -14.09
C ASN A 266 22.15 -0.43 -12.99
N GLU A 267 21.64 -0.93 -11.87
CA GLU A 267 22.46 -1.48 -10.78
C GLU A 267 23.24 -2.75 -11.19
N THR A 268 22.73 -3.50 -12.20
CA THR A 268 23.36 -4.70 -12.76
C THR A 268 24.12 -4.45 -14.07
N HIS A 269 24.36 -3.17 -14.39
CA HIS A 269 25.13 -2.73 -15.56
C HIS A 269 24.61 -3.28 -16.89
N LEU A 270 23.30 -3.55 -16.98
CA LEU A 270 22.65 -3.97 -18.22
C LEU A 270 22.30 -2.75 -19.08
N GLN A 271 22.37 -2.91 -20.40
CA GLN A 271 22.08 -1.85 -21.36
C GLN A 271 20.71 -2.06 -22.01
N GLU A 272 19.86 -1.03 -21.94
CA GLU A 272 18.56 -1.04 -22.63
C GLU A 272 18.77 -1.16 -24.15
N GLY A 273 17.92 -1.93 -24.83
CA GLY A 273 18.01 -2.24 -26.25
C GLY A 273 19.00 -3.34 -26.61
N THR A 274 19.92 -3.70 -25.72
CA THR A 274 20.93 -4.77 -25.95
C THR A 274 20.72 -5.94 -25.00
N ASP A 275 20.63 -5.67 -23.70
CA ASP A 275 20.47 -6.69 -22.66
C ASP A 275 19.03 -6.82 -22.17
N TYR A 276 18.26 -5.72 -22.23
CA TYR A 276 16.86 -5.70 -21.80
C TYR A 276 16.05 -4.63 -22.53
N ASN A 277 14.72 -4.72 -22.46
CA ASN A 277 13.79 -3.67 -22.87
C ASN A 277 12.68 -3.50 -21.83
N ILE A 278 12.19 -2.27 -21.65
CA ILE A 278 11.01 -1.97 -20.84
C ILE A 278 9.93 -1.38 -21.75
N THR A 279 8.77 -2.03 -21.81
CA THR A 279 7.58 -1.50 -22.49
C THR A 279 6.51 -1.15 -21.46
N LYS A 280 5.95 0.05 -21.55
CA LYS A 280 4.87 0.54 -20.69
C LYS A 280 3.61 0.72 -21.51
N GLU A 281 2.52 0.14 -21.06
CA GLU A 281 1.17 0.42 -21.56
C GLU A 281 0.34 1.08 -20.46
N ASP A 282 -0.97 1.29 -20.68
CA ASP A 282 -1.83 1.95 -19.70
C ASP A 282 -1.97 1.15 -18.39
N TYR A 283 -1.96 -0.18 -18.47
CA TYR A 283 -2.21 -1.09 -17.34
C TYR A 283 -1.19 -2.23 -17.23
N SER A 284 -0.06 -2.11 -17.92
CA SER A 284 0.97 -3.14 -17.92
C SER A 284 2.37 -2.55 -18.06
N VAL A 285 3.34 -3.22 -17.43
CA VAL A 285 4.76 -2.97 -17.64
C VAL A 285 5.44 -4.30 -17.97
N LYS A 286 5.99 -4.42 -19.17
CA LYS A 286 6.76 -5.59 -19.61
C LYS A 286 8.25 -5.30 -19.52
N PHE A 287 8.95 -6.07 -18.69
CA PHE A 287 10.40 -6.14 -18.63
C PHE A 287 10.87 -7.39 -19.37
N SER A 288 11.60 -7.20 -20.46
CA SER A 288 12.16 -8.27 -21.28
C SER A 288 13.67 -8.32 -21.08
N LEU A 289 14.19 -9.45 -20.59
CA LEU A 289 15.62 -9.70 -20.35
C LEU A 289 16.15 -10.70 -21.39
N PHE A 290 17.17 -10.32 -22.15
CA PHE A 290 17.72 -11.11 -23.27
C PHE A 290 19.22 -10.79 -23.56
N PRO A 291 20.12 -10.78 -22.58
CA PRO A 291 21.53 -10.45 -22.80
C PRO A 291 22.22 -11.40 -23.80
N GLU A 292 22.88 -10.85 -24.83
CA GLU A 292 23.56 -11.64 -25.87
C GLU A 292 24.79 -12.41 -25.35
N ASN A 293 25.46 -11.89 -24.33
CA ASN A 293 26.75 -12.40 -23.83
C ASN A 293 26.74 -12.82 -22.36
N LYS A 294 25.56 -12.91 -21.72
CA LYS A 294 25.40 -13.38 -20.34
C LYS A 294 24.43 -14.54 -20.28
N THR A 295 24.72 -15.54 -19.46
CA THR A 295 23.76 -16.61 -19.13
C THR A 295 22.73 -16.09 -18.13
N ILE A 296 21.46 -16.44 -18.32
CA ILE A 296 20.38 -16.08 -17.41
C ILE A 296 20.15 -17.24 -16.42
N ASN A 297 20.27 -16.96 -15.13
CA ASN A 297 19.77 -17.86 -14.08
C ASN A 297 18.44 -17.31 -13.59
N PHE A 298 17.35 -18.01 -13.88
CA PHE A 298 16.00 -17.57 -13.55
C PHE A 298 15.32 -18.52 -12.58
N LYS A 299 14.75 -17.94 -11.51
CA LYS A 299 13.98 -18.68 -10.50
C LYS A 299 12.71 -17.93 -10.18
N ALA A 300 11.57 -18.63 -10.26
CA ALA A 300 10.28 -18.09 -9.90
C ALA A 300 9.55 -19.04 -8.96
N TYR A 301 8.96 -18.47 -7.92
CA TYR A 301 8.18 -19.19 -6.93
C TYR A 301 6.90 -18.41 -6.62
N ASN A 302 5.82 -19.12 -6.32
CA ASN A 302 4.57 -18.52 -5.86
C ASN A 302 4.18 -19.05 -4.48
N ALA A 303 4.07 -18.13 -3.52
CA ALA A 303 3.51 -18.39 -2.21
C ALA A 303 2.02 -18.05 -2.21
N ILE A 304 1.17 -19.03 -1.94
CA ILE A 304 -0.27 -18.84 -1.80
C ILE A 304 -0.60 -18.50 -0.35
N ILE A 305 -1.15 -17.31 -0.14
CA ILE A 305 -1.52 -16.79 1.17
C ILE A 305 -3.02 -16.49 1.15
N LYS A 306 -3.75 -17.14 2.04
CA LYS A 306 -5.16 -16.86 2.24
C LYS A 306 -5.32 -15.59 3.05
N MET A 307 -6.08 -14.65 2.51
CA MET A 307 -6.47 -13.40 3.13
C MET A 307 -7.92 -13.46 3.58
N LYS A 308 -8.16 -13.11 4.84
CA LYS A 308 -9.51 -12.92 5.39
C LYS A 308 -9.63 -11.56 6.05
N THR A 309 -10.66 -10.82 5.66
CA THR A 309 -11.03 -9.52 6.23
C THR A 309 -12.33 -9.68 7.03
N GLU A 310 -12.69 -8.66 7.80
CA GLU A 310 -14.00 -8.59 8.50
C GLU A 310 -15.18 -8.35 7.53
N ILE A 311 -14.93 -8.30 6.22
CA ILE A 311 -15.95 -8.22 5.15
C ILE A 311 -16.72 -9.57 5.00
N GLN A 312 -16.50 -10.53 5.92
CA GLN A 312 -17.21 -11.82 6.03
C GLN A 312 -17.49 -12.25 7.47
#